data_AF-A0A1Y4L145-F1
#
_entry.id   AF-A0A1Y4L145-F1
#
_cell.length_a   1.000
_cell.length_b   1.000
_cell.length_c   1.000
_cell.angle_alpha   90.00
_cell.angle_beta   90.00
_cell.angle_gamma   90.00
#
_symmetry.space_group_name_H-M   'P 1'
#
loop_
_entity.id
_entity.type
_entity.pdbx_description
1 polymer ?
#
loop_
_entity_poly.entity_id
_entity_poly.type
_entity_poly.pdbx_seq_one_letter_code
_entity_poly.pdbx_strand_id
1 'polypeptide(L)'
;MNRKDEIWVKTMNWFAKYGGCHQMPERSFFFRGYQFPLCARCTGIALGYILGVLFWIFNIQLSLLLLLIFFFSCALDGVIQYFTRYTSTNPKRFVLGILCGISIVHILFKTLSFIYNILI
;
A
#
# COMPACT_ATOMS: atom_id res chain seq x y z
N MET A 1 19.95 16.99 17.70
CA MET A 1 18.84 16.50 16.85
C MET A 1 17.62 17.35 17.19
N ASN A 2 16.91 17.92 16.21
CA ASN A 2 15.75 18.76 16.50
C ASN A 2 14.47 17.90 16.65
N ARG A 3 13.36 18.50 17.11
CA ARG A 3 12.07 17.78 17.29
C ARG A 3 11.57 17.12 15.99
N LYS A 4 11.82 17.72 14.82
CA LYS A 4 11.41 17.14 13.53
C LYS A 4 12.21 15.89 13.20
N ASP A 5 13.52 15.92 13.44
CA ASP A 5 14.40 14.77 13.26
C ASP A 5 14.00 13.61 14.19
N GLU A 6 13.66 13.90 15.45
CA GLU A 6 13.15 12.89 16.39
C GLU A 6 11.87 12.22 15.91
N ILE A 7 10.91 13.02 15.43
CA ILE A 7 9.66 12.48 14.88
C ILE A 7 9.96 11.64 13.65
N TRP A 8 10.83 12.13 12.75
CA TRP A 8 11.22 11.40 11.55
C TRP A 8 11.85 10.05 11.91
N VAL A 9 12.88 10.01 12.77
CA VAL A 9 13.51 8.75 13.21
C VAL A 9 12.51 7.81 13.88
N LYS A 10 11.63 8.32 14.77
CA LYS A 10 10.59 7.50 15.41
C LYS A 10 9.65 6.87 14.39
N THR A 11 9.19 7.64 13.40
CA THR A 11 8.31 7.14 12.35
C THR A 11 9.02 6.13 11.43
N MET A 12 10.27 6.39 11.04
CA MET A 12 11.08 5.44 10.26
C MET A 12 11.19 4.11 11.00
N ASN A 13 11.62 4.13 12.27
CA ASN A 13 11.78 2.92 13.07
C ASN A 13 10.47 2.15 13.26
N TRP A 14 9.35 2.87 13.45
CA TRP A 14 8.05 2.24 13.62
C TRP A 14 7.62 1.48 12.36
N PHE A 15 7.72 2.09 11.18
CA PHE A 15 7.33 1.44 9.93
C PHE A 15 8.31 0.36 9.46
N ALA A 16 9.59 0.46 9.81
CA ALA A 16 10.55 -0.61 9.59
C ALA A 16 10.19 -1.84 10.43
N LYS A 17 9.94 -1.65 11.74
CA LYS A 17 9.68 -2.73 12.70
C LYS A 17 8.31 -3.37 12.53
N TYR A 18 7.26 -2.57 12.40
CA TYR A 18 5.87 -3.04 12.41
C TYR A 18 5.22 -3.06 11.02
N GLY A 19 5.66 -2.19 10.11
CA GLY A 19 5.14 -2.12 8.76
C GLY A 19 5.86 -3.02 7.75
N GLY A 20 6.98 -3.66 8.14
CA GLY A 20 7.81 -4.48 7.25
C GLY A 20 8.40 -3.71 6.08
N CYS A 21 8.51 -2.37 6.18
CA CYS A 21 9.02 -1.56 5.09
C CYS A 21 10.56 -1.52 5.11
N HIS A 22 11.20 -1.91 4.00
CA HIS A 22 12.66 -1.88 3.89
C HIS A 22 13.28 -0.48 3.78
N GLN A 23 12.47 0.55 3.52
CA GLN A 23 12.92 1.95 3.49
C GLN A 23 14.18 2.22 2.64
N MET A 24 14.33 1.53 1.51
CA MET A 24 15.41 1.80 0.56
C MET A 24 15.26 3.22 -0.01
N PRO A 25 16.27 4.10 0.11
CA PRO A 25 16.23 5.48 -0.39
C PRO A 25 15.80 5.58 -1.85
N GLU A 26 16.33 4.72 -2.72
CA GLU A 26 16.07 4.74 -4.17
C GLU A 26 14.61 4.38 -4.50
N ARG A 27 13.89 3.79 -3.55
CA ARG A 27 12.50 3.35 -3.69
C ARG A 27 11.52 4.16 -2.84
N SER A 28 11.98 5.27 -2.24
CA SER A 28 11.19 6.14 -1.38
C SER A 28 10.95 7.50 -2.01
N PHE A 29 9.91 8.18 -1.53
CA PHE A 29 9.72 9.60 -1.78
C PHE A 29 10.54 10.42 -0.80
N PHE A 30 10.88 11.65 -1.20
CA PHE A 30 11.57 12.62 -0.36
C PHE A 30 10.78 13.92 -0.35
N PHE A 31 10.69 14.54 0.83
CA PHE A 31 10.07 15.84 1.00
C PHE A 31 10.88 16.68 1.97
N ARG A 32 11.27 17.89 1.54
CA ARG A 32 12.05 18.84 2.34
C ARG A 32 13.32 18.21 2.97
N GLY A 33 14.01 17.37 2.19
CA GLY A 33 15.24 16.70 2.63
C GLY A 33 15.02 15.44 3.47
N TYR A 34 13.79 15.08 3.82
CA TYR A 34 13.49 13.85 4.57
C TYR A 34 12.93 12.77 3.65
N GLN A 35 13.44 11.55 3.81
CA GLN A 35 12.83 10.35 3.23
C GLN A 35 11.48 10.10 3.88
N PHE A 36 10.48 9.68 3.11
CA PHE A 36 9.23 9.21 3.69
C PHE A 36 9.44 7.96 4.56
N PRO A 37 8.77 7.84 5.71
CA PRO A 37 8.81 6.64 6.56
C PRO A 37 8.33 5.36 5.88
N LEU A 38 7.64 5.49 4.75
CA LEU A 38 7.24 4.40 3.88
C LEU A 38 7.91 4.57 2.52
N CYS A 39 8.29 3.44 1.89
CA CYS A 39 8.70 3.46 0.49
C CYS A 39 7.51 3.83 -0.42
N ALA A 40 7.78 4.16 -1.68
CA ALA A 40 6.74 4.59 -2.64
C ALA A 40 5.61 3.56 -2.75
N ARG A 41 5.92 2.25 -2.71
CA ARG A 41 4.91 1.19 -2.74
C ARG A 41 4.06 1.17 -1.47
N CYS A 42 4.68 1.12 -0.29
CA CYS A 42 3.95 1.06 0.98
C CYS A 42 3.14 2.35 1.22
N THR A 43 3.65 3.50 0.77
CA THR A 43 2.90 4.77 0.77
C THR A 43 1.65 4.66 -0.09
N GLY A 44 1.77 4.06 -1.29
CA GLY A 44 0.64 3.77 -2.16
C GLY A 44 -0.37 2.82 -1.50
N ILE A 45 0.08 1.72 -0.92
CA ILE A 45 -0.79 0.75 -0.21
C ILE A 45 -1.55 1.42 0.93
N ALA A 46 -0.86 2.20 1.76
CA ALA A 46 -1.50 2.92 2.87
C ALA A 46 -2.58 3.90 2.37
N LEU A 47 -2.30 4.65 1.31
CA LEU A 47 -3.31 5.52 0.68
C LEU A 47 -4.45 4.70 0.06
N GLY A 48 -4.13 3.56 -0.56
CA GLY A 48 -5.12 2.64 -1.11
C GLY A 48 -6.06 2.08 -0.06
N TYR A 49 -5.58 1.81 1.16
CA TYR A 49 -6.45 1.41 2.28
C TYR A 49 -7.47 2.49 2.62
N ILE A 50 -7.01 3.75 2.74
CA ILE A 50 -7.89 4.89 3.00
C ILE A 50 -8.95 5.01 1.89
N LEU A 51 -8.52 4.94 0.62
CA LEU A 51 -9.42 5.02 -0.53
C LEU A 51 -10.40 3.83 -0.60
N GLY A 52 -9.96 2.61 -0.25
CA GLY A 52 -10.82 1.44 -0.18
C GLY A 52 -11.93 1.58 0.86
N VAL A 53 -11.60 2.12 2.05
CA VAL A 53 -12.62 2.43 3.06
C VAL A 53 -13.59 3.50 2.55
N LEU A 54 -13.08 4.56 1.91
CA LEU A 54 -13.94 5.60 1.33
C LEU A 54 -14.86 5.03 0.24
N PHE A 55 -14.34 4.19 -0.66
CA PHE A 55 -15.13 3.54 -1.69
C PHE A 55 -16.25 2.69 -1.07
N TRP A 56 -15.98 2.00 0.04
CA TRP A 56 -17.02 1.27 0.76
C TRP A 56 -18.09 2.20 1.34
N ILE A 57 -17.69 3.27 2.03
CA ILE A 57 -18.60 4.27 2.62
C ILE A 57 -19.51 4.90 1.54
N PHE A 58 -18.97 5.18 0.35
CA PHE A 58 -19.71 5.77 -0.76
C PHE A 58 -20.39 4.73 -1.66
N ASN A 59 -20.49 3.47 -1.23
CA ASN A 59 -21.10 2.38 -2.00
C ASN A 59 -20.52 2.18 -3.42
N ILE A 60 -19.26 2.54 -3.61
CA ILE A 60 -18.51 2.28 -4.85
C ILE A 60 -18.12 0.81 -4.86
N GLN A 61 -18.86 0.02 -5.63
CA GLN A 61 -18.66 -1.42 -5.76
C GLN A 61 -17.76 -1.74 -6.94
N LEU A 62 -16.62 -2.38 -6.66
CA LEU A 62 -15.74 -2.94 -7.68
C LEU A 62 -16.03 -4.43 -7.85
N SER A 63 -15.92 -4.93 -9.08
CA SER A 63 -16.09 -6.37 -9.35
C SER A 63 -14.92 -7.16 -8.75
N LEU A 64 -15.18 -8.41 -8.33
CA LEU A 64 -14.14 -9.29 -7.77
C LEU A 64 -12.97 -9.46 -8.75
N LEU A 65 -13.26 -9.61 -10.05
CA LEU A 65 -12.23 -9.72 -11.09
C LEU A 65 -11.31 -8.49 -11.11
N LEU A 66 -11.86 -7.27 -11.07
CA LEU A 66 -11.06 -6.05 -11.06
C LEU A 66 -10.18 -5.97 -9.80
N LEU A 67 -10.74 -6.32 -8.64
CA LEU A 67 -10.00 -6.35 -7.38
C LEU A 67 -8.84 -7.34 -7.42
N LEU A 68 -9.04 -8.52 -8.02
CA LEU A 68 -7.99 -9.52 -8.22
C LEU A 68 -6.90 -8.98 -9.17
N ILE A 69 -7.27 -8.34 -10.28
CA ILE A 69 -6.31 -7.74 -11.22
C ILE A 69 -5.42 -6.72 -10.50
N PHE A 70 -6.02 -5.82 -9.72
CA PHE A 70 -5.30 -4.81 -8.95
C PHE A 70 -4.34 -5.44 -7.92
N PHE A 71 -4.80 -6.42 -7.14
CA PHE A 71 -3.96 -7.13 -6.17
C PHE A 71 -2.77 -7.82 -6.86
N PHE A 72 -3.05 -8.63 -7.88
CA PHE A 72 -2.02 -9.39 -8.59
C PHE A 72 -1.07 -8.50 -9.37
N SER A 73 -1.50 -7.36 -9.90
CA SER A 73 -0.60 -6.43 -10.60
C SER A 73 0.54 -5.92 -9.70
N CYS A 74 0.23 -5.61 -8.44
CA CYS A 74 1.23 -5.19 -7.46
C CYS A 74 2.10 -6.36 -6.99
N ALA A 75 1.51 -7.55 -6.77
CA ALA A 75 2.24 -8.75 -6.40
C ALA A 75 3.24 -9.14 -7.50
N LEU A 76 2.80 -9.20 -8.75
CA LEU A 76 3.64 -9.49 -9.92
C LEU A 76 4.78 -8.48 -10.07
N ASP A 77 4.51 -7.18 -9.92
CA ASP A 77 5.56 -6.15 -9.95
C ASP A 77 6.60 -6.36 -8.83
N GLY A 78 6.20 -6.85 -7.67
CA GLY A 78 7.10 -7.22 -6.57
C GLY A 78 7.91 -8.49 -6.86
N VAL A 79 7.25 -9.54 -7.32
CA VAL A 79 7.86 -10.85 -7.65
C VAL A 79 8.87 -10.69 -8.78
N ILE A 80 8.52 -9.99 -9.87
CA ILE A 80 9.43 -9.76 -10.98
C ILE A 80 10.68 -8.98 -10.52
N GLN A 81 10.51 -7.94 -9.70
CA GLN A 81 11.65 -7.19 -9.15
C GLN A 81 12.51 -8.02 -8.18
N TYR A 82 11.94 -9.04 -7.54
CA TYR A 82 12.68 -9.92 -6.63
C TYR A 82 13.54 -10.92 -7.40
N PHE A 83 13.01 -11.51 -8.48
CA PHE A 83 13.70 -12.54 -9.25
C PHE A 83 14.55 -12.03 -10.42
N THR A 84 14.43 -10.75 -10.78
CA THR A 84 15.11 -10.19 -11.96
C THR A 84 15.84 -8.89 -11.65
N ARG A 85 16.63 -8.41 -12.61
CA ARG A 85 17.30 -7.10 -12.53
C ARG A 85 16.36 -5.91 -12.81
N TYR A 86 15.13 -6.18 -13.25
CA TYR A 86 14.15 -5.14 -13.50
C TYR A 86 13.85 -4.39 -12.20
N THR A 87 13.80 -3.06 -12.25
CA THR A 87 13.40 -2.21 -11.12
C THR A 87 12.30 -1.26 -11.57
N SER A 88 11.22 -1.18 -10.79
CA SER A 88 10.13 -0.25 -11.09
C SER A 88 10.52 1.19 -10.79
N THR A 89 9.76 2.14 -11.32
CA THR A 89 9.88 3.55 -10.94
C THR A 89 8.99 3.85 -9.74
N ASN A 90 9.29 4.92 -8.98
CA ASN A 90 8.48 5.28 -7.81
C ASN A 90 7.01 5.62 -8.14
N PRO A 91 6.69 6.33 -9.24
CA PRO A 91 5.30 6.51 -9.66
C PRO A 91 4.57 5.18 -9.94
N LYS A 92 5.22 4.24 -10.64
CA LYS A 92 4.65 2.90 -10.88
C LYS A 92 4.40 2.16 -9.57
N ARG A 93 5.39 2.16 -8.66
CA ARG A 93 5.25 1.54 -7.32
C ARG A 93 4.09 2.13 -6.53
N PHE A 94 3.93 3.44 -6.59
CA PHE A 94 2.89 4.16 -5.87
C PHE A 94 1.50 3.84 -6.41
N VAL A 95 1.30 3.92 -7.74
CA VAL A 95 0.02 3.60 -8.38
C VAL A 95 -0.38 2.15 -8.12
N LEU A 96 0.52 1.19 -8.38
CA LEU A 96 0.24 -0.22 -8.10
C LEU A 96 0.00 -0.48 -6.61
N GLY A 97 0.68 0.26 -5.73
CA GLY A 97 0.43 0.24 -4.31
C GLY A 97 -1.00 0.68 -3.96
N ILE A 98 -1.46 1.80 -4.51
CA ILE A 98 -2.84 2.30 -4.30
C ILE A 98 -3.86 1.24 -4.74
N LEU A 99 -3.71 0.71 -5.95
CA LEU A 99 -4.62 -0.30 -6.49
C LEU A 99 -4.66 -1.54 -5.58
N CYS A 100 -3.51 -2.02 -5.14
CA CYS A 100 -3.41 -3.14 -4.21
C CYS A 100 -4.10 -2.85 -2.87
N GLY A 101 -3.88 -1.66 -2.30
CA GLY A 101 -4.52 -1.24 -1.05
C GLY A 101 -6.04 -1.20 -1.16
N ILE A 102 -6.57 -0.61 -2.24
CA ILE A 102 -8.02 -0.59 -2.51
C ILE A 102 -8.54 -2.03 -2.58
N SER A 103 -7.84 -2.91 -3.31
CA SER A 103 -8.24 -4.30 -3.45
C SER A 103 -8.35 -5.05 -2.14
N ILE A 104 -7.32 -4.94 -1.29
CA ILE A 104 -7.27 -5.65 -0.01
C ILE A 104 -8.48 -5.26 0.86
N VAL A 105 -8.77 -3.97 0.98
CA VAL A 105 -9.88 -3.48 1.80
C VAL A 105 -11.24 -3.87 1.22
N HIS A 106 -11.43 -3.75 -0.09
CA HIS A 106 -12.69 -4.12 -0.73
C HIS A 106 -12.97 -5.62 -0.66
N ILE A 107 -11.96 -6.45 -0.88
CA ILE A 107 -12.09 -7.90 -0.75
C ILE A 107 -12.43 -8.24 0.70
N LEU A 108 -11.75 -7.64 1.69
CA LEU A 108 -12.07 -7.84 3.10
C LEU A 108 -13.54 -7.55 3.41
N PHE A 109 -14.05 -6.37 3.02
CA PHE A 109 -15.45 -6.04 3.26
C PHE A 109 -16.42 -6.96 2.53
N LYS A 110 -16.14 -7.32 1.26
CA LYS A 110 -16.98 -8.28 0.52
C LYS A 110 -17.02 -9.65 1.20
N THR A 111 -15.89 -10.14 1.69
CA THR A 111 -15.82 -11.41 2.43
C THR A 111 -16.59 -11.32 3.74
N LEU A 112 -16.44 -10.23 4.51
CA LEU A 112 -17.20 -10.02 5.75
C LEU A 112 -18.71 -9.97 5.49
N SER A 113 -19.16 -9.25 4.45
CA SER A 113 -20.58 -9.20 4.07
C SER A 113 -21.10 -10.57 3.61
N PHE A 114 -20.30 -11.32 2.86
CA PHE A 114 -20.67 -12.68 2.44
C PHE A 114 -20.84 -13.63 3.63
N ILE A 115 -19.89 -13.59 4.59
CA ILE A 115 -19.96 -14.38 5.82
C ILE A 115 -21.19 -13.98 6.65
N TYR A 116 -21.42 -12.68 6.83
CA TYR A 116 -22.59 -12.16 7.56
C TYR A 116 -23.89 -12.72 6.98
N ASN A 117 -24.06 -12.67 5.66
CA ASN A 117 -25.26 -13.17 4.97
C ASN A 117 -25.44 -14.70 5.05
N ILE A 118 -24.40 -15.47 5.38
CA ILE A 118 -24.50 -16.92 5.59
C ILE A 118 -24.88 -17.26 7.03
N LEU A 119 -24.38 -16.48 8.00
CA LEU A 119 -24.50 -16.80 9.42
C LEU A 119 -25.77 -16.24 10.07
N ILE A 120 -26.28 -15.12 9.56
CA ILE A 120 -27.43 -14.37 10.10
C ILE A 120 -28.47 -14.24 9.01
#